data_AF-A0A7W1CA16-F1
#
_entry.id   AF-A0A7W1CA16-F1
#
_cell.length_a   1.000
_cell.length_b   1.000
_cell.length_c   1.000
_cell.angle_alpha   90.00
_cell.angle_beta   90.00
_cell.angle_gamma   90.00
#
_symmetry.space_group_name_H-M   'P 1'
#
loop_
_entity.id
_entity.type
_entity.pdbx_description
1 polymer ?
#
loop_
_entity_poly.entity_id
_entity_poly.type
_entity_poly.pdbx_seq_one_letter_code
_entity_poly.pdbx_strand_id
1 'polypeptide(L)'
;MASKASIIGAGISLFAAVTPASAEGDPRRGADVYRACAACHSLEPGVHLTGPSLAGLIGRPVGKVAGFNRYSPDLREAEFEWEAGSLASFIENPPSMFPGTYMMFPGVRDAAAREDLVAFLTVATAPGGLEKAVEQGLITADAARGQAPPPLADPPPEGQVTAIRHCGDSFFITTADGVETPIWEKNVRIKIDSAETGPPAGVPVVLGAGMMGDRISVIFASLDEMRTFLEERC
;
A
#
# COMPACT_ATOMS: atom_id res chain seq x y z
N MET A 1 58.13 -10.96 -67.36
CA MET A 1 56.88 -11.67 -67.01
C MET A 1 57.11 -12.47 -65.73
N ALA A 2 56.64 -11.98 -64.58
CA ALA A 2 56.34 -12.78 -63.39
C ALA A 2 55.60 -11.88 -62.39
N SER A 3 54.48 -12.39 -61.89
CA SER A 3 53.35 -11.65 -61.31
C SER A 3 53.63 -11.13 -59.90
N LYS A 4 53.18 -9.90 -59.60
CA LYS A 4 53.12 -9.35 -58.24
C LYS A 4 51.87 -9.90 -57.54
N ALA A 5 52.06 -10.64 -56.45
CA ALA A 5 50.96 -11.06 -55.57
C ALA A 5 50.63 -9.92 -54.58
N SER A 6 49.47 -9.29 -54.75
CA SER A 6 48.89 -8.37 -53.76
C SER A 6 48.16 -9.17 -52.70
N ILE A 7 48.64 -9.15 -51.47
CA ILE A 7 47.93 -9.66 -50.29
C ILE A 7 47.01 -8.53 -49.81
N ILE A 8 45.71 -8.67 -50.06
CA ILE A 8 44.68 -7.83 -49.45
C ILE A 8 44.38 -8.43 -48.08
N GLY A 9 44.99 -7.86 -47.03
CA GLY A 9 44.65 -8.18 -45.65
C GLY A 9 43.33 -7.52 -45.29
N ALA A 10 42.25 -8.31 -45.22
CA ALA A 10 40.98 -7.87 -44.65
C ALA A 10 41.14 -7.75 -43.13
N GLY A 11 41.32 -6.52 -42.64
CA GLY A 11 41.29 -6.21 -41.22
C GLY A 11 39.88 -6.40 -40.68
N ILE A 12 39.67 -7.46 -39.89
CA ILE A 12 38.47 -7.65 -39.09
C ILE A 12 38.59 -6.67 -37.91
N SER A 13 37.98 -5.49 -38.05
CA SER A 13 37.76 -4.57 -36.92
C SER A 13 36.69 -5.16 -36.03
N LEU A 14 37.11 -5.73 -34.90
CA LEU A 14 36.25 -6.17 -33.82
C LEU A 14 35.72 -4.92 -33.10
N PHE A 15 34.57 -4.41 -33.53
CA PHE A 15 33.80 -3.47 -32.73
C PHE A 15 33.25 -4.24 -31.52
N ALA A 16 33.94 -4.15 -30.39
CA ALA A 16 33.37 -4.51 -29.10
C ALA A 16 32.21 -3.52 -28.85
N ALA A 17 30.99 -4.00 -29.06
CA ALA A 17 29.80 -3.31 -28.58
C ALA A 17 29.87 -3.29 -27.05
N VAL A 18 30.33 -2.17 -26.49
CA VAL A 18 30.14 -1.88 -25.07
C VAL A 18 28.65 -1.58 -24.93
N THR A 19 27.85 -2.62 -24.69
CA THR A 19 26.52 -2.43 -24.12
C THR A 19 26.73 -1.71 -22.78
N PRO A 20 26.16 -0.51 -22.55
CA PRO A 20 26.13 0.01 -21.20
C PRO A 20 25.40 -1.04 -20.36
N ALA A 21 26.12 -1.67 -19.45
CA ALA A 21 25.48 -2.36 -18.34
C ALA A 21 24.74 -1.26 -17.59
N SER A 22 23.44 -1.13 -17.84
CA SER A 22 22.56 -0.43 -16.91
C SER A 22 22.78 -1.18 -15.61
N ALA A 23 23.45 -0.55 -14.65
CA ALA A 23 23.58 -1.15 -13.33
C ALA A 23 22.15 -1.34 -12.84
N GLU A 24 21.64 -2.57 -12.85
CA GLU A 24 20.33 -2.87 -12.30
C GLU A 24 20.32 -2.39 -10.84
N GLY A 25 19.27 -1.68 -10.44
CA GLY A 25 19.14 -1.17 -9.08
C GLY A 25 19.29 -2.29 -8.04
N ASP A 26 19.73 -1.93 -6.83
CA ASP A 26 19.90 -2.87 -5.72
C ASP A 26 18.61 -3.00 -4.92
N PRO A 27 17.94 -4.16 -4.93
CA PRO A 27 16.68 -4.34 -4.23
C PRO A 27 16.81 -4.26 -2.70
N ARG A 28 18.00 -4.48 -2.12
CA ARG A 28 18.21 -4.27 -0.67
C ARG A 28 18.14 -2.79 -0.31
N ARG A 29 18.83 -1.94 -1.07
CA ARG A 29 18.74 -0.48 -0.90
C ARG A 29 17.35 0.03 -1.27
N GLY A 30 16.71 -0.56 -2.26
CA GLY A 30 15.34 -0.25 -2.64
C GLY A 30 14.33 -0.50 -1.54
N ALA A 31 14.52 -1.56 -0.74
CA ALA A 31 13.68 -1.84 0.41
C ALA A 31 13.76 -0.73 1.48
N ASP A 32 14.92 -0.09 1.64
CA ASP A 32 15.06 1.08 2.53
C ASP A 32 14.25 2.28 2.02
N VAL A 33 14.26 2.52 0.69
CA VAL A 33 13.47 3.59 0.05
C VAL A 33 11.97 3.30 0.15
N TYR A 34 11.57 2.03 0.04
CA TYR A 34 10.18 1.60 0.13
C TYR A 34 9.51 1.94 1.47
N ARG A 35 10.27 2.16 2.55
CA ARG A 35 9.72 2.58 3.85
C ARG A 35 8.84 3.84 3.74
N ALA A 36 9.15 4.76 2.82
CA ALA A 36 8.32 5.94 2.57
C ALA A 36 6.96 5.58 1.93
N CYS A 37 6.91 4.50 1.15
CA CYS A 37 5.71 3.98 0.50
C CYS A 37 4.84 3.17 1.47
N ALA A 38 5.45 2.46 2.42
CA ALA A 38 4.79 1.58 3.39
C ALA A 38 3.77 2.30 4.30
N ALA A 39 3.87 3.63 4.42
CA ALA A 39 2.87 4.45 5.12
C ALA A 39 1.50 4.44 4.43
N CYS A 40 1.48 4.27 3.11
CA CYS A 40 0.28 4.38 2.28
C CYS A 40 -0.01 3.14 1.45
N HIS A 41 0.93 2.21 1.34
CA HIS A 41 0.82 1.03 0.49
C HIS A 41 1.25 -0.22 1.23
N SER A 42 0.52 -1.31 1.01
CA SER A 42 0.92 -2.66 1.37
C SER A 42 1.46 -3.40 0.14
N LEU A 43 2.33 -4.39 0.37
CA LEU A 43 2.73 -5.39 -0.62
C LEU A 43 1.84 -6.64 -0.58
N GLU A 44 0.97 -6.78 0.42
CA GLU A 44 0.03 -7.90 0.52
C GLU A 44 -1.10 -7.75 -0.52
N PRO A 45 -1.44 -8.78 -1.31
CA PRO A 45 -2.55 -8.75 -2.23
C PRO A 45 -3.88 -8.39 -1.53
N GLY A 46 -4.65 -7.48 -2.12
CA GLY A 46 -5.96 -7.07 -1.59
C GLY A 46 -5.94 -6.17 -0.35
N VAL A 47 -4.79 -6.00 0.31
CA VAL A 47 -4.68 -5.12 1.49
C VAL A 47 -4.45 -3.69 1.05
N HIS A 48 -5.54 -2.93 0.97
CA HIS A 48 -5.51 -1.52 0.61
C HIS A 48 -5.39 -0.63 1.85
N LEU A 49 -4.55 0.40 1.76
CA LEU A 49 -4.42 1.42 2.79
C LEU A 49 -4.96 2.75 2.24
N THR A 50 -4.30 3.87 2.56
CA THR A 50 -4.55 5.15 1.90
C THR A 50 -4.41 5.00 0.38
N GLY A 51 -3.39 4.28 -0.08
CA GLY A 51 -3.17 3.87 -1.46
C GLY A 51 -3.51 2.39 -1.72
N PRO A 52 -3.58 1.97 -3.00
CA PRO A 52 -3.83 0.60 -3.40
C PRO A 52 -2.70 -0.35 -2.96
N SER A 53 -2.99 -1.65 -2.92
CA SER A 53 -1.94 -2.66 -2.76
C SER A 53 -1.02 -2.63 -3.99
N LEU A 54 0.28 -2.77 -3.74
CA LEU A 54 1.29 -2.83 -4.79
C LEU A 54 1.54 -4.27 -5.26
N ALA A 55 0.93 -5.30 -4.67
CA ALA A 55 1.05 -6.67 -5.18
C ALA A 55 0.67 -6.75 -6.67
N GLY A 56 1.49 -7.36 -7.51
CA GLY A 56 1.30 -7.42 -8.96
C GLY A 56 1.36 -6.05 -9.63
N LEU A 57 2.32 -5.18 -9.26
CA LEU A 57 2.41 -3.82 -9.79
C LEU A 57 2.84 -3.79 -11.25
N ILE A 58 3.95 -4.46 -11.58
CA ILE A 58 4.53 -4.45 -12.92
C ILE A 58 3.65 -5.25 -13.90
N GLY A 59 3.41 -4.70 -15.09
CA GLY A 59 2.50 -5.21 -16.11
C GLY A 59 1.02 -4.97 -15.82
N ARG A 60 0.67 -4.24 -14.76
CA ARG A 60 -0.72 -3.98 -14.39
C ARG A 60 -1.21 -2.65 -14.97
N PRO A 61 -2.44 -2.60 -15.55
CA PRO A 61 -3.04 -1.35 -15.99
C PRO A 61 -3.12 -0.31 -14.87
N VAL A 62 -2.72 0.93 -15.19
CA VAL A 62 -2.74 2.05 -14.24
C VAL A 62 -4.18 2.34 -13.77
N GLY A 63 -4.34 2.53 -12.46
CA GLY A 63 -5.64 2.92 -11.90
C GLY A 63 -6.70 1.82 -11.86
N LYS A 64 -6.34 0.54 -12.05
CA LYS A 64 -7.30 -0.58 -12.18
C LYS A 64 -7.19 -1.68 -11.12
N VAL A 65 -6.60 -1.43 -9.96
CA VAL A 65 -6.53 -2.45 -8.90
C VAL A 65 -7.93 -2.79 -8.40
N ALA A 66 -8.31 -4.06 -8.50
CA ALA A 66 -9.58 -4.56 -8.00
C ALA A 66 -9.72 -4.29 -6.50
N GLY A 67 -10.91 -3.85 -6.07
CA GLY A 67 -11.18 -3.50 -4.66
C GLY A 67 -10.75 -2.09 -4.26
N PHE A 68 -9.92 -1.39 -5.05
CA PHE A 68 -9.52 -0.01 -4.77
C PHE A 68 -10.28 1.01 -5.64
N ASN A 69 -11.33 1.60 -5.08
CA ASN A 69 -12.17 2.57 -5.81
C ASN A 69 -11.64 4.02 -5.80
N ARG A 70 -10.66 4.34 -4.93
CA ARG A 70 -10.24 5.72 -4.59
C ARG A 70 -9.16 6.29 -5.50
N TYR A 71 -9.08 5.86 -6.77
CA TYR A 71 -8.14 6.45 -7.73
C TYR A 71 -8.56 7.86 -8.14
N SER A 72 -7.59 8.73 -8.42
CA SER A 72 -7.85 10.01 -9.07
C SER A 72 -8.33 9.83 -10.51
N PRO A 73 -9.09 10.79 -11.07
CA PRO A 73 -9.55 10.73 -12.46
C PRO A 73 -8.42 10.43 -13.46
N ASP A 74 -7.33 11.19 -13.42
CA ASP A 74 -6.23 11.04 -14.37
C ASP A 74 -5.58 9.65 -14.34
N LEU A 75 -5.44 9.05 -13.15
CA LEU A 75 -4.92 7.68 -13.02
C LEU A 75 -5.92 6.64 -13.52
N ARG A 76 -7.24 6.87 -13.37
CA ARG A 76 -8.26 5.94 -13.89
C ARG A 76 -8.35 5.99 -15.41
N GLU A 77 -8.07 7.13 -16.01
CA GLU A 77 -8.16 7.37 -17.45
C GLU A 77 -6.87 7.01 -18.20
N ALA A 78 -5.77 6.76 -17.48
CA ALA A 78 -4.52 6.30 -18.07
C ALA A 78 -4.69 4.97 -18.83
N GLU A 79 -4.23 4.94 -20.08
CA GLU A 79 -4.35 3.79 -21.00
C GLU A 79 -3.00 3.07 -21.20
N PHE A 80 -2.26 2.86 -20.11
CA PHE A 80 -1.00 2.10 -20.14
C PHE A 80 -0.84 1.22 -18.91
N GLU A 81 0.19 0.37 -18.93
CA GLU A 81 0.54 -0.54 -17.86
C GLU A 81 1.79 -0.05 -17.12
N TRP A 82 1.87 -0.35 -15.82
CA TRP A 82 3.07 -0.04 -15.05
C TRP A 82 4.23 -0.91 -15.50
N GLU A 83 5.22 -0.28 -16.11
CA GLU A 83 6.51 -0.87 -16.45
C GLU A 83 7.58 -0.19 -15.59
N ALA A 84 8.78 -0.78 -15.50
CA ALA A 84 9.87 -0.21 -14.71
C ALA A 84 10.13 1.28 -15.04
N GLY A 85 10.13 1.63 -16.34
CA GLY A 85 10.35 3.01 -16.81
C GLY A 85 9.19 3.99 -16.54
N SER A 86 7.94 3.54 -16.72
CA SER A 86 6.78 4.39 -16.43
C SER A 86 6.59 4.57 -14.92
N LEU A 87 6.89 3.53 -14.12
CA LEU A 87 6.93 3.61 -12.67
C LEU A 87 8.02 4.57 -12.19
N ALA A 88 9.25 4.47 -12.71
CA ALA A 88 10.33 5.39 -12.38
C ALA A 88 9.93 6.84 -12.68
N SER A 89 9.42 7.13 -13.88
CA SER A 89 8.95 8.48 -14.23
C SER A 89 7.87 8.98 -13.28
N PHE A 90 6.91 8.14 -12.92
CA PHE A 90 5.83 8.50 -12.01
C PHE A 90 6.34 8.83 -10.60
N ILE A 91 7.19 7.98 -10.02
CA ILE A 91 7.65 8.16 -8.63
C ILE A 91 8.75 9.21 -8.50
N GLU A 92 9.37 9.68 -9.58
CA GLU A 92 10.26 10.84 -9.55
C GLU A 92 9.54 12.11 -9.08
N ASN A 93 8.33 12.33 -9.59
CA ASN A 93 7.46 13.44 -9.22
C ASN A 93 6.01 13.16 -9.67
N PRO A 94 5.19 12.50 -8.84
CA PRO A 94 3.84 12.07 -9.24
C PRO A 94 2.94 13.22 -9.74
N PRO A 95 2.89 14.40 -9.08
CA PRO A 95 2.11 15.53 -9.58
C PRO A 95 2.57 16.07 -10.94
N SER A 96 3.82 15.83 -11.36
CA SER A 96 4.29 16.26 -12.68
C SER A 96 3.75 15.39 -13.81
N MET A 97 3.60 14.08 -13.55
CA MET A 97 3.05 13.13 -14.53
C MET A 97 1.53 13.13 -14.52
N PHE A 98 0.92 13.25 -13.33
CA PHE A 98 -0.52 13.30 -13.12
C PHE A 98 -0.87 14.44 -12.17
N PRO A 99 -1.13 15.66 -12.67
CA PRO A 99 -1.41 16.84 -11.85
C PRO A 99 -2.58 16.69 -10.88
N GLY A 100 -3.60 15.90 -11.24
CA GLY A 100 -4.76 15.60 -10.40
C GLY A 100 -4.59 14.37 -9.51
N THR A 101 -3.38 13.81 -9.39
CA THR A 101 -3.15 12.62 -8.55
C THR A 101 -3.49 12.90 -7.08
N TYR A 102 -4.17 11.95 -6.44
CA TYR A 102 -4.44 11.99 -5.00
C TYR A 102 -3.24 11.48 -4.18
N MET A 103 -2.21 10.94 -4.84
CA MET A 103 -0.97 10.53 -4.21
C MET A 103 -0.13 11.77 -3.85
N MET A 104 -0.32 12.29 -2.64
CA MET A 104 0.42 13.43 -2.09
C MET A 104 1.85 13.03 -1.66
N PHE A 105 2.66 12.60 -2.63
CA PHE A 105 4.05 12.18 -2.44
C PHE A 105 5.00 13.15 -3.18
N PRO A 106 6.05 13.68 -2.52
CA PRO A 106 6.96 14.65 -3.13
C PRO A 106 7.87 14.07 -4.22
N GLY A 107 7.97 12.74 -4.31
CA GLY A 107 8.80 12.04 -5.30
C GLY A 107 10.16 11.59 -4.78
N VAL A 108 10.76 10.60 -5.46
CA VAL A 108 12.15 10.13 -5.29
C VAL A 108 13.01 10.77 -6.38
N ARG A 109 13.58 11.93 -6.06
CA ARG A 109 14.37 12.73 -7.01
C ARG A 109 15.75 12.15 -7.31
N ASP A 110 16.34 11.46 -6.34
CA ASP A 110 17.62 10.79 -6.55
C ASP A 110 17.44 9.60 -7.49
N ALA A 111 18.13 9.63 -8.63
CA ALA A 111 17.95 8.64 -9.68
C ALA A 111 18.38 7.23 -9.22
N ALA A 112 19.47 7.12 -8.47
CA ALA A 112 19.96 5.82 -7.98
C ALA A 112 18.99 5.21 -6.95
N ALA A 113 18.50 5.99 -5.98
CA ALA A 113 17.49 5.55 -5.02
C ALA A 113 16.19 5.12 -5.71
N ARG A 114 15.83 5.79 -6.81
CA ARG A 114 14.66 5.46 -7.61
C ARG A 114 14.83 4.16 -8.38
N GLU A 115 15.99 3.94 -9.00
CA GLU A 115 16.34 2.68 -9.65
C GLU A 115 16.34 1.51 -8.65
N ASP A 116 16.95 1.72 -7.47
CA ASP A 116 16.94 0.76 -6.37
C ASP A 116 15.49 0.43 -5.93
N LEU A 117 14.63 1.44 -5.75
CA LEU A 117 13.22 1.25 -5.39
C LEU A 117 12.45 0.46 -6.46
N VAL A 118 12.65 0.78 -7.75
CA VAL A 118 12.01 0.05 -8.85
C VAL A 118 12.49 -1.40 -8.88
N ALA A 119 13.78 -1.67 -8.65
CA ALA A 119 14.31 -3.02 -8.54
C ALA A 119 13.66 -3.80 -7.38
N PHE A 120 13.54 -3.19 -6.20
CA PHE A 120 12.84 -3.79 -5.06
C PHE A 120 11.37 -4.08 -5.38
N LEU A 121 10.62 -3.12 -5.91
CA LEU A 121 9.21 -3.31 -6.24
C LEU A 121 9.01 -4.36 -7.32
N THR A 122 9.92 -4.47 -8.28
CA THR A 122 9.86 -5.51 -9.33
C THR A 122 9.95 -6.91 -8.72
N VAL A 123 10.85 -7.10 -7.74
CA VAL A 123 10.98 -8.36 -7.00
C VAL A 123 9.77 -8.59 -6.09
N ALA A 124 9.47 -7.63 -5.22
CA ALA A 124 8.53 -7.82 -4.13
C ALA A 124 7.06 -7.84 -4.57
N THR A 125 6.75 -7.28 -5.74
CA THR A 125 5.37 -7.25 -6.26
C THR A 125 5.10 -8.33 -7.31
N ALA A 126 6.10 -9.08 -7.78
CA ALA A 126 5.85 -10.21 -8.68
C ALA A 126 4.99 -11.29 -8.00
N PRO A 127 4.31 -12.18 -8.75
CA PRO A 127 3.65 -13.34 -8.17
C PRO A 127 4.63 -14.19 -7.33
N GLY A 128 4.31 -14.40 -6.05
CA GLY A 128 5.21 -15.05 -5.08
C GLY A 128 6.46 -14.23 -4.70
N GLY A 129 6.48 -12.96 -5.09
CA GLY A 129 7.62 -12.05 -4.92
C GLY A 129 7.78 -11.52 -3.51
N LEU A 130 6.66 -11.34 -2.80
CA LEU A 130 6.67 -10.92 -1.41
C LEU A 130 7.33 -11.98 -0.52
N GLU A 131 6.94 -13.25 -0.67
CA GLU A 131 7.52 -14.37 0.07
C GLU A 131 9.03 -14.44 -0.15
N LYS A 132 9.47 -14.32 -1.41
CA LYS A 132 10.91 -14.26 -1.76
C LYS A 132 11.61 -13.06 -1.13
N ALA A 133 10.99 -11.88 -1.13
CA ALA A 133 11.58 -10.69 -0.53
C ALA A 133 11.76 -10.85 0.98
N VAL A 134 10.82 -11.52 1.65
CA VAL A 134 10.93 -11.87 3.08
C VAL A 134 12.02 -12.92 3.31
N GLU A 135 12.04 -14.00 2.55
CA GLU A 135 13.05 -15.07 2.63
C GLU A 135 14.48 -14.54 2.42
N GLN A 136 14.65 -13.57 1.51
CA GLN A 136 15.93 -12.92 1.21
C GLN A 136 16.33 -11.83 2.22
N GLY A 137 15.47 -11.57 3.22
CA GLY A 137 15.68 -10.55 4.24
C GLY A 137 15.65 -9.13 3.69
N LEU A 138 14.96 -8.88 2.58
CA LEU A 138 14.78 -7.53 2.03
C LEU A 138 13.77 -6.73 2.86
N ILE A 139 12.72 -7.40 3.35
CA ILE A 139 11.66 -6.80 4.16
C ILE A 139 11.11 -7.84 5.15
N THR A 140 10.57 -7.42 6.29
CA THR A 140 9.84 -8.32 7.19
C THR A 140 8.39 -8.47 6.74
N ALA A 141 7.72 -9.56 7.14
CA ALA A 141 6.30 -9.74 6.86
C ALA A 141 5.45 -8.56 7.39
N ASP A 142 5.71 -8.14 8.64
CA ASP A 142 5.02 -6.99 9.23
C ASP A 142 5.25 -5.69 8.46
N ALA A 143 6.48 -5.44 8.00
CA ALA A 143 6.79 -4.22 7.24
C ALA A 143 6.16 -4.23 5.84
N ALA A 144 5.98 -5.41 5.24
CA ALA A 144 5.33 -5.56 3.94
C ALA A 144 3.83 -5.28 3.99
N ARG A 145 3.18 -5.53 5.13
CA ARG A 145 1.78 -5.18 5.39
C ARG A 145 1.55 -3.67 5.53
N GLY A 146 2.62 -2.90 5.72
CA GLY A 146 2.55 -1.44 5.89
C GLY A 146 1.83 -1.06 7.19
N GLN A 147 1.07 0.03 7.15
CA GLN A 147 0.29 0.52 8.29
C GLN A 147 -1.12 -0.11 8.40
N ALA A 148 -1.33 -1.31 7.85
CA ALA A 148 -2.62 -1.99 7.99
C ALA A 148 -2.87 -2.29 9.49
N PRO A 149 -4.09 -2.04 10.00
CA PRO A 149 -4.42 -2.47 11.35
C PRO A 149 -4.31 -4.00 11.50
N PRO A 150 -4.09 -4.49 12.72
CA PRO A 150 -4.21 -5.91 13.03
C PRO A 150 -5.60 -6.44 12.60
N PRO A 151 -5.71 -7.72 12.21
CA PRO A 151 -7.00 -8.35 11.95
C PRO A 151 -7.96 -8.21 13.14
N LEU A 152 -9.23 -7.96 12.85
CA LEU A 152 -10.30 -7.70 13.82
C LEU A 152 -11.34 -8.84 13.87
N ALA A 153 -11.03 -10.00 13.31
CA ALA A 153 -11.96 -11.11 13.17
C ALA A 153 -12.26 -11.86 14.49
N ASP A 154 -11.40 -11.73 15.50
CA ASP A 154 -11.57 -12.38 16.82
C ASP A 154 -11.19 -11.42 17.96
N PRO A 155 -11.98 -10.35 18.18
CA PRO A 155 -11.75 -9.39 19.24
C PRO A 155 -12.05 -10.02 20.62
N PRO A 156 -11.34 -9.66 21.69
CA PRO A 156 -11.69 -10.11 23.04
C PRO A 156 -13.02 -9.47 23.49
N PRO A 157 -13.70 -9.99 24.54
CA PRO A 157 -15.01 -9.49 24.98
C PRO A 157 -15.07 -7.97 25.26
N GLU A 158 -14.02 -7.40 25.85
CA GLU A 158 -13.87 -5.97 26.10
C GLU A 158 -13.71 -5.13 24.82
N GLY A 159 -13.44 -5.77 23.68
CA GLY A 159 -13.37 -5.13 22.36
C GLY A 159 -14.65 -5.29 21.53
N GLN A 160 -15.57 -6.15 21.95
CA GLN A 160 -16.82 -6.46 21.23
C GLN A 160 -17.93 -5.51 21.66
N VAL A 161 -18.38 -4.62 20.78
CA VAL A 161 -19.46 -3.67 21.07
C VAL A 161 -20.81 -4.36 20.94
N THR A 162 -21.66 -4.20 21.96
CA THR A 162 -23.02 -4.76 22.01
C THR A 162 -24.12 -3.72 21.91
N ALA A 163 -23.83 -2.47 22.31
CA ALA A 163 -24.75 -1.34 22.16
C ALA A 163 -23.98 -0.02 22.12
N ILE A 164 -24.54 0.96 21.40
CA ILE A 164 -24.03 2.33 21.39
C ILE A 164 -25.21 3.29 21.50
N ARG A 165 -25.20 4.10 22.54
CA ARG A 165 -26.17 5.21 22.67
C ARG A 165 -25.45 6.54 22.75
N HIS A 166 -26.04 7.56 22.15
CA HIS A 166 -25.63 8.94 22.29
C HIS A 166 -26.61 9.68 23.20
N CYS A 167 -26.09 10.52 24.09
CA CYS A 167 -26.89 11.44 24.90
C CYS A 167 -26.01 12.61 25.35
N GLY A 168 -26.43 13.85 25.08
CA GLY A 168 -25.70 15.04 25.47
C GLY A 168 -24.41 15.22 24.68
N ASP A 169 -23.26 15.21 25.35
CA ASP A 169 -21.93 15.41 24.76
C ASP A 169 -21.12 14.10 24.63
N SER A 170 -21.78 12.95 24.82
CA SER A 170 -21.10 11.68 25.01
C SER A 170 -21.76 10.52 24.26
N PHE A 171 -20.93 9.63 23.73
CA PHE A 171 -21.34 8.27 23.40
C PHE A 171 -21.12 7.36 24.61
N PHE A 172 -22.03 6.43 24.82
CA PHE A 172 -21.92 5.36 25.79
C PHE A 172 -21.76 4.07 25.00
N ILE A 173 -20.57 3.47 25.11
CA ILE A 173 -20.22 2.24 24.40
C ILE A 173 -20.30 1.08 25.38
N THR A 174 -21.18 0.12 25.11
CA THR A 174 -21.31 -1.10 25.90
C THR A 174 -20.60 -2.25 25.22
N THR A 175 -19.73 -2.94 25.95
CA THR A 175 -18.96 -4.09 25.46
C THR A 175 -19.47 -5.43 25.98
N ALA A 176 -19.06 -6.54 25.38
CA ALA A 176 -19.59 -7.87 25.68
C ALA A 176 -19.20 -8.39 27.08
N ASP A 177 -18.18 -7.79 27.71
CA ASP A 177 -17.84 -7.97 29.12
C ASP A 177 -18.81 -7.24 30.09
N GLY A 178 -19.78 -6.49 29.55
CA GLY A 178 -20.82 -5.80 30.32
C GLY A 178 -20.44 -4.39 30.78
N VAL A 179 -19.29 -3.87 30.35
CA VAL A 179 -18.84 -2.51 30.69
C VAL A 179 -19.49 -1.49 29.76
N GLU A 180 -20.11 -0.44 30.32
CA GLU A 180 -20.53 0.74 29.57
C GLU A 180 -19.58 1.90 29.87
N THR A 181 -18.93 2.46 28.83
CA THR A 181 -17.98 3.55 28.98
C THR A 181 -18.49 4.82 28.30
N PRO A 182 -18.66 5.94 29.03
CA PRO A 182 -18.92 7.23 28.43
C PRO A 182 -17.64 7.80 27.81
N ILE A 183 -17.72 8.23 26.56
CA ILE A 183 -16.63 8.83 25.80
C ILE A 183 -17.13 10.13 25.18
N TRP A 184 -16.33 11.18 25.28
CA TRP A 184 -16.66 12.47 24.68
C TRP A 184 -16.92 12.30 23.18
N GLU A 185 -18.01 12.88 22.67
CA GLU A 185 -18.49 12.69 21.29
C GLU A 185 -17.41 12.97 20.23
N LYS A 186 -16.49 13.90 20.50
CA LYS A 186 -15.41 14.30 19.57
C LYS A 186 -14.20 13.35 19.58
N ASN A 187 -14.17 12.43 20.53
CA ASN A 187 -13.12 11.43 20.69
C ASN A 187 -13.51 10.06 20.11
N VAL A 188 -14.76 9.88 19.69
CA VAL A 188 -15.22 8.65 19.01
C VAL A 188 -15.08 8.79 17.50
N ARG A 189 -14.33 7.85 16.89
CA ARG A 189 -14.23 7.73 15.43
C ARG A 189 -15.05 6.54 14.96
N ILE A 190 -16.14 6.82 14.26
CA ILE A 190 -16.95 5.77 13.64
C ILE A 190 -16.34 5.40 12.28
N LYS A 191 -16.09 4.11 12.06
CA LYS A 191 -15.40 3.59 10.88
C LYS A 191 -16.11 2.35 10.33
N ILE A 192 -15.87 2.05 9.07
CA ILE A 192 -16.24 0.78 8.45
C ILE A 192 -14.98 0.10 7.95
N ASP A 193 -14.88 -1.19 8.22
CA ASP A 193 -13.91 -2.08 7.61
C ASP A 193 -14.63 -3.32 7.08
N SER A 194 -14.88 -3.33 5.76
CA SER A 194 -15.56 -4.42 5.07
C SER A 194 -14.58 -5.46 4.50
N ALA A 195 -13.30 -5.42 4.89
CA ALA A 195 -12.33 -6.43 4.50
C ALA A 195 -12.62 -7.76 5.22
N GLU A 196 -12.14 -8.88 4.67
CA GLU A 196 -12.25 -10.19 5.33
C GLU A 196 -11.55 -10.23 6.69
N THR A 197 -10.52 -9.40 6.88
CA THR A 197 -9.82 -9.24 8.16
C THR A 197 -10.48 -8.22 9.09
N GLY A 198 -11.61 -7.62 8.70
CA GLY A 198 -12.36 -6.66 9.50
C GLY A 198 -13.18 -7.33 10.61
N PRO A 199 -14.02 -6.55 11.31
CA PRO A 199 -14.93 -7.07 12.33
C PRO A 199 -15.89 -8.13 11.77
N PRO A 200 -16.25 -9.17 12.55
CA PRO A 200 -17.35 -10.06 12.19
C PRO A 200 -18.66 -9.29 12.06
N ALA A 201 -19.53 -9.73 11.15
CA ALA A 201 -20.84 -9.12 11.00
C ALA A 201 -21.67 -9.24 12.29
N GLY A 202 -22.20 -8.11 12.79
CA GLY A 202 -22.97 -8.04 14.03
C GLY A 202 -22.12 -7.93 15.28
N VAL A 203 -20.80 -7.80 15.14
CA VAL A 203 -19.85 -7.65 16.24
C VAL A 203 -18.93 -6.44 15.95
N PRO A 204 -19.43 -5.20 16.07
CA PRO A 204 -18.58 -4.03 15.92
C PRO A 204 -17.44 -4.05 16.94
N VAL A 205 -16.27 -3.56 16.56
CA VAL A 205 -15.07 -3.60 17.40
C VAL A 205 -14.69 -2.20 17.87
N VAL A 206 -14.42 -2.05 19.17
CA VAL A 206 -13.85 -0.83 19.74
C VAL A 206 -12.35 -0.99 19.98
N LEU A 207 -11.58 -0.01 19.53
CA LEU A 207 -10.12 0.07 19.73
C LEU A 207 -9.72 1.43 20.28
N GLY A 208 -8.72 1.46 21.16
CA GLY A 208 -8.05 2.70 21.57
C GLY A 208 -7.34 3.38 20.38
N ALA A 209 -7.43 4.70 20.30
CA ALA A 209 -6.89 5.48 19.19
C ALA A 209 -5.67 6.33 19.63
N GLY A 210 -4.60 5.65 20.06
CA GLY A 210 -3.31 6.26 20.42
C GLY A 210 -2.78 5.78 21.77
N MET A 211 -1.71 6.42 22.27
CA MET A 211 -1.03 6.00 23.51
C MET A 211 -1.62 6.58 24.80
N MET A 212 -2.44 7.65 24.74
CA MET A 212 -3.04 8.28 25.93
C MET A 212 -4.38 8.96 25.60
N GLY A 213 -5.36 8.81 26.51
CA GLY A 213 -6.68 9.46 26.45
C GLY A 213 -7.84 8.53 26.12
N ASP A 214 -9.04 9.10 26.04
CA ASP A 214 -10.33 8.45 25.77
C ASP A 214 -10.68 8.38 24.27
N ARG A 215 -9.71 8.65 23.39
CA ARG A 215 -9.93 8.54 21.94
C ARG A 215 -10.07 7.08 21.55
N ILE A 216 -11.16 6.77 20.84
CA ILE A 216 -11.44 5.42 20.36
C ILE A 216 -11.83 5.42 18.89
N SER A 217 -11.71 4.26 18.25
CA SER A 217 -12.40 3.95 17.00
C SER A 217 -13.40 2.84 17.26
N VAL A 218 -14.64 3.03 16.81
CA VAL A 218 -15.62 1.94 16.71
C VAL A 218 -15.74 1.59 15.25
N ILE A 219 -15.51 0.32 14.94
CA ILE A 219 -15.33 -0.20 13.58
C ILE A 219 -16.44 -1.20 13.32
N PHE A 220 -17.21 -0.95 12.27
CA PHE A 220 -18.33 -1.77 11.83
C PHE A 220 -17.94 -2.55 10.58
N ALA A 221 -18.57 -3.70 10.36
CA ALA A 221 -18.44 -4.46 9.12
C ALA A 221 -19.22 -3.81 7.96
N SER A 222 -20.27 -3.01 8.26
CA SER A 222 -21.12 -2.40 7.24
C SER A 222 -21.86 -1.12 7.67
N LEU A 223 -22.41 -0.39 6.69
CA LEU A 223 -23.30 0.75 6.92
C LEU A 223 -24.63 0.34 7.59
N ASP A 224 -25.14 -0.85 7.29
CA ASP A 224 -26.41 -1.30 7.86
C ASP A 224 -26.25 -1.62 9.35
N GLU A 225 -25.12 -2.19 9.74
CA GLU A 225 -24.77 -2.41 11.14
C GLU A 225 -24.70 -1.09 11.93
N MET A 226 -24.08 -0.06 11.36
CA MET A 226 -24.05 1.27 11.99
C MET A 226 -25.47 1.81 12.28
N ARG A 227 -26.41 1.61 11.35
CA ARG A 227 -27.80 2.06 11.53
C ARG A 227 -28.53 1.29 12.62
N THR A 228 -28.14 0.04 12.86
CA THR A 228 -28.74 -0.81 13.90
C THR A 228 -28.17 -0.53 15.28
N PHE A 229 -26.87 -0.22 15.39
CA PHE A 229 -26.20 -0.09 16.67
C PHE A 229 -26.20 1.32 17.26
N LEU A 230 -26.33 2.36 16.43
CA LEU A 230 -26.28 3.75 16.88
C LEU A 230 -27.69 4.25 17.23
N GLU A 231 -27.91 4.53 18.51
CA GLU A 231 -29.19 5.06 19.02
C GLU A 231 -29.01 6.42 19.69
N GLU A 232 -29.96 7.35 19.49
CA GLU A 232 -30.06 8.56 20.32
C GLU A 232 -30.94 8.24 21.53
N ARG A 233 -30.34 8.09 22.72
CA ARG A 233 -31.05 7.68 23.94
C ARG A 233 -30.32 8.10 25.23
N CYS A 234 -31.03 8.90 26.01
CA CYS A 234 -30.84 9.10 27.44
C CYS A 234 -31.78 8.13 28.20
#